data_AF-A0A8H9MFT4-F1
#
_entry.id   AF-A0A8H9MFT4-F1
#
_cell.length_a   1.000
_cell.length_b   1.000
_cell.length_c   1.000
_cell.angle_alpha   90.00
_cell.angle_beta   90.00
_cell.angle_gamma   90.00
#
_symmetry.space_group_name_H-M   'P 1'
#
loop_
_entity.id
_entity.type
_entity.pdbx_description
1 polymer ?
#
loop_
_entity_poly.entity_id
_entity_poly.type
_entity_poly.pdbx_seq_one_letter_code
_entity_poly.pdbx_strand_id
1 'polypeptide(L)'
;MARLPLPPDRATLVGALHDEDVVAVHPATRLVRIFSTGGHHPQQWHSFRHNGPLPHGRFDPQHPGHGGAPVHDPGNGVAYYGLSVRTSVAEVFQESSIVDRHTKKPYLVIAHPTRTLRLLDLSGLWPTRAGASQEISSGPKKITQAWARAIRDVFDDLDGLWYRSSMDGGGPAVCLWDPPAGEALPTEPDVLLPLDHPGLDIPLGRVCEQLNYVLLS
;
A
#
# COMPACT_ATOMS: atom_id res chain seq x y z
N MET A 1 -13.03 12.36 -22.28
CA MET A 1 -13.50 11.99 -20.93
C MET A 1 -12.29 11.60 -20.10
N ALA A 2 -12.14 12.17 -18.89
CA ALA A 2 -11.08 11.72 -17.98
C ALA A 2 -11.37 10.27 -17.56
N ARG A 3 -10.37 9.39 -17.68
CA ARG A 3 -10.53 7.96 -17.33
C ARG A 3 -10.61 7.76 -15.81
N LEU A 4 -10.14 8.70 -15.00
CA LEU A 4 -10.30 8.69 -13.54
C LEU A 4 -10.80 10.06 -13.06
N PRO A 5 -12.12 10.28 -12.88
CA PRO A 5 -12.66 11.50 -12.30
C PRO A 5 -12.40 11.57 -10.78
N LEU A 6 -12.77 12.69 -10.15
CA LEU A 6 -12.89 12.75 -8.68
C LEU A 6 -13.98 11.78 -8.19
N PRO A 7 -13.89 11.28 -6.94
CA PRO A 7 -14.88 10.36 -6.40
C PRO A 7 -16.29 10.98 -6.43
N PRO A 8 -17.34 10.17 -6.66
CA PRO A 8 -18.72 10.62 -6.59
C PRO A 8 -19.16 10.85 -5.14
N ASP A 9 -20.44 11.14 -4.93
CA ASP A 9 -21.01 11.25 -3.60
C ASP A 9 -21.09 9.91 -2.86
N ARG A 10 -21.36 10.00 -1.55
CA ARG A 10 -21.51 8.84 -0.65
C ARG A 10 -22.58 7.86 -1.12
N ALA A 11 -23.71 8.35 -1.64
CA ALA A 11 -24.81 7.49 -2.06
C ALA A 11 -24.42 6.60 -3.25
N THR A 12 -23.65 7.16 -4.20
CA THR A 12 -23.10 6.43 -5.34
C THR A 12 -22.10 5.36 -4.90
N LEU A 13 -21.20 5.69 -3.96
CA LEU A 13 -20.23 4.73 -3.44
C LEU A 13 -20.92 3.54 -2.76
N VAL A 14 -21.88 3.81 -1.87
CA VAL A 14 -22.64 2.76 -1.16
C VAL A 14 -23.47 1.93 -2.13
N GLY A 15 -24.15 2.56 -3.10
CA GLY A 15 -24.97 1.86 -4.07
C GLY A 15 -24.20 0.98 -5.06
N ALA A 16 -22.89 1.20 -5.20
CA ALA A 16 -22.02 0.43 -6.10
C ALA A 16 -21.37 -0.79 -5.41
N LEU A 17 -21.37 -0.84 -4.07
CA LEU A 17 -20.71 -1.88 -3.28
C LEU A 17 -21.55 -3.14 -3.20
N HIS A 18 -20.95 -4.27 -3.57
CA HIS A 18 -21.46 -5.62 -3.31
C HIS A 18 -20.50 -6.41 -2.42
N ASP A 19 -20.97 -7.52 -1.85
CA ASP A 19 -20.15 -8.37 -0.98
C ASP A 19 -18.92 -8.94 -1.70
N GLU A 20 -19.02 -9.27 -3.00
CA GLU A 20 -17.90 -9.78 -3.78
C GLU A 20 -16.77 -8.76 -4.03
N ASP A 21 -17.02 -7.47 -3.76
CA ASP A 21 -16.02 -6.41 -3.91
C ASP A 21 -15.09 -6.28 -2.71
N VAL A 22 -15.33 -7.05 -1.65
CA VAL A 22 -14.48 -7.06 -0.46
C VAL A 22 -13.62 -8.32 -0.47
N VAL A 23 -12.33 -8.14 -0.70
CA VAL A 23 -11.34 -9.21 -0.62
C VAL A 23 -11.10 -9.58 0.84
N ALA A 24 -11.31 -10.86 1.16
CA ALA A 24 -10.90 -11.45 2.42
C ALA A 24 -9.42 -11.87 2.34
N VAL A 25 -8.53 -11.15 3.01
CA VAL A 25 -7.12 -11.53 3.14
C VAL A 25 -6.96 -12.34 4.43
N HIS A 26 -6.90 -13.66 4.29
CA HIS A 26 -6.88 -14.59 5.42
C HIS A 26 -5.53 -14.57 6.18
N PRO A 27 -5.51 -15.02 7.45
CA PRO A 27 -4.28 -15.15 8.24
C PRO A 27 -3.16 -15.97 7.59
N ALA A 28 -3.46 -16.85 6.62
CA ALA A 28 -2.43 -17.58 5.88
C ALA A 28 -1.75 -16.75 4.77
N THR A 29 -2.21 -15.53 4.51
CA THR A 29 -1.65 -14.66 3.47
C THR A 29 -0.48 -13.85 4.01
N ARG A 30 0.66 -13.94 3.31
CA ARG A 30 1.86 -13.17 3.62
C ARG A 30 1.70 -11.71 3.24
N LEU A 31 1.89 -10.82 4.20
CA LEU A 31 2.11 -9.39 3.99
C LEU A 31 3.62 -9.15 3.94
N VAL A 32 4.09 -8.51 2.87
CA VAL A 32 5.51 -8.23 2.64
C VAL A 32 5.71 -6.74 2.52
N ARG A 33 6.70 -6.20 3.22
CA ARG A 33 7.04 -4.77 3.14
C ARG A 33 8.54 -4.59 3.20
N ILE A 34 9.03 -3.61 2.45
CA ILE A 34 10.37 -3.06 2.62
C ILE A 34 10.21 -1.66 3.21
N PHE A 35 10.93 -1.37 4.29
CA PHE A 35 10.83 -0.09 4.99
C PHE A 35 12.21 0.37 5.49
N SER A 36 12.38 1.67 5.67
CA SER A 36 13.65 2.25 6.13
C SER A 36 13.65 2.44 7.66
N THR A 37 14.68 1.92 8.32
CA THR A 37 14.91 2.12 9.76
C THR A 37 15.86 3.30 10.05
N GLY A 38 16.51 3.85 9.01
CA GLY A 38 17.35 5.04 9.09
C GLY A 38 16.80 6.22 8.28
N GLY A 39 17.53 7.33 8.31
CA GLY A 39 17.12 8.60 7.68
C GLY A 39 16.34 9.52 8.62
N HIS A 40 15.73 10.57 8.07
CA HIS A 40 15.04 11.61 8.86
C HIS A 40 13.75 11.14 9.53
N HIS A 41 13.13 10.07 9.01
CA HIS A 41 11.85 9.55 9.50
C HIS A 41 11.91 8.02 9.57
N PRO A 42 12.63 7.45 10.56
CA PRO A 42 12.75 6.01 10.71
C PRO A 42 11.38 5.38 10.97
N GLN A 43 11.11 4.23 10.35
CA GLN A 43 9.86 3.50 10.48
C GLN A 43 10.07 2.20 11.26
N GLN A 44 8.98 1.71 11.85
CA GLN A 44 8.88 0.33 12.34
C GLN A 44 8.07 -0.50 11.34
N TRP A 45 8.30 -1.81 11.34
CA TRP A 45 7.71 -2.73 10.38
C TRP A 45 6.17 -2.75 10.40
N HIS A 46 5.58 -2.58 11.59
CA HIS A 46 4.12 -2.54 11.82
C HIS A 46 3.58 -1.11 11.97
N SER A 47 4.40 -0.08 11.75
CA SER A 47 3.96 1.30 11.92
C SER A 47 3.11 1.78 10.75
N PHE A 48 2.01 2.45 11.10
CA PHE A 48 1.19 3.24 10.20
C PHE A 48 1.67 4.69 10.22
N ARG A 49 1.76 5.29 9.03
CA ARG A 49 2.06 6.71 8.89
C ARG A 49 0.79 7.52 9.07
N HIS A 50 0.83 8.52 9.96
CA HIS A 50 -0.28 9.44 10.23
C HIS A 50 -0.03 10.86 9.70
N ASN A 51 1.17 11.16 9.21
CA ASN A 51 1.48 12.43 8.56
C ASN A 51 1.24 12.33 7.05
N GLY A 52 0.27 13.07 6.51
CA GLY A 52 -0.09 12.99 5.09
C GLY A 52 -1.13 14.03 4.67
N PRO A 53 -1.64 13.96 3.43
CA PRO A 53 -1.24 13.01 2.39
C PRO A 53 0.12 13.41 1.81
N LEU A 54 0.99 12.44 1.54
CA LEU A 54 2.32 12.68 0.96
C LEU A 54 2.29 12.51 -0.57
N PRO A 55 3.12 13.25 -1.33
CA PRO A 55 3.12 13.18 -2.80
C PRO A 55 3.38 11.79 -3.38
N HIS A 56 4.03 10.89 -2.62
CA HIS A 56 4.33 9.51 -3.04
C HIS A 56 3.26 8.49 -2.60
N GLY A 57 2.40 8.81 -1.62
CA GLY A 57 1.39 7.89 -1.12
C GLY A 57 0.17 7.84 -2.02
N ARG A 58 -0.08 6.72 -2.71
CA ARG A 58 -1.16 6.62 -3.71
C ARG A 58 -2.55 6.68 -3.07
N PHE A 59 -2.73 6.04 -1.93
CA PHE A 59 -4.02 5.89 -1.26
C PHE A 59 -3.97 6.42 0.17
N ASP A 60 -3.30 7.55 0.34
CA ASP A 60 -3.25 8.25 1.63
C ASP A 60 -4.65 8.75 2.02
N PRO A 61 -5.19 8.29 3.17
CA PRO A 61 -6.51 8.69 3.66
C PRO A 61 -6.47 9.99 4.47
N GLN A 62 -5.29 10.56 4.75
CA GLN A 62 -5.20 11.76 5.57
C GLN A 62 -5.82 12.96 4.87
N HIS A 63 -6.55 13.77 5.64
CA HIS A 63 -7.13 15.01 5.16
C HIS A 63 -6.03 16.07 4.95
N PRO A 64 -5.86 16.62 3.74
CA PRO A 64 -4.85 17.64 3.52
C PRO A 64 -5.19 18.91 4.31
N GLY A 65 -4.15 19.55 4.85
CA GLY A 65 -4.27 20.88 5.45
C GLY A 65 -4.48 21.98 4.42
N HIS A 66 -4.41 23.23 4.88
CA HIS A 66 -4.54 24.41 4.03
C HIS A 66 -3.57 24.35 2.83
N GLY A 67 -4.09 24.62 1.63
CA GLY A 67 -3.30 24.60 0.40
C GLY A 67 -2.80 23.21 -0.05
N GLY A 68 -3.29 22.12 0.55
CA GLY A 68 -2.86 20.76 0.22
C GLY A 68 -1.66 20.27 1.03
N ALA A 69 -1.26 20.99 2.08
CA ALA A 69 -0.09 20.63 2.88
C ALA A 69 -0.31 19.32 3.66
N PRO A 70 0.73 18.47 3.82
CA PRO A 70 0.67 17.34 4.73
C PRO A 70 0.47 17.80 6.18
N VAL A 71 -0.39 17.10 6.91
CA VAL A 71 -0.68 17.34 8.33
C VAL A 71 -0.63 16.02 9.09
N HIS A 72 -0.49 16.12 10.41
CA HIS A 72 -0.65 14.97 11.30
C HIS A 72 -2.15 14.69 11.52
N ASP A 73 -2.61 13.53 11.06
CA ASP A 73 -4.01 13.07 11.16
C ASP A 73 -4.03 11.70 11.90
N PRO A 74 -4.16 11.71 13.24
CA PRO A 74 -4.01 10.50 14.05
C PRO A 74 -5.14 9.48 13.85
N GLY A 75 -6.27 9.85 13.24
CA GLY A 75 -7.37 8.93 12.94
C GLY A 75 -7.23 8.20 11.59
N ASN A 76 -6.20 8.54 10.83
CA ASN A 76 -6.02 8.09 9.46
C ASN A 76 -4.59 7.59 9.23
N GLY A 77 -4.24 6.48 9.87
CA GLY A 77 -2.98 5.78 9.63
C GLY A 77 -2.96 5.08 8.27
N VAL A 78 -1.81 5.03 7.59
CA VAL A 78 -1.63 4.26 6.35
C VAL A 78 -0.34 3.44 6.35
N ALA A 79 -0.44 2.20 5.86
CA ALA A 79 0.70 1.32 5.61
C ALA A 79 0.52 0.55 4.29
N TYR A 80 1.61 0.37 3.53
CA TYR A 80 1.58 -0.33 2.25
C TYR A 80 2.34 -1.64 2.35
N TYR A 81 1.76 -2.71 1.81
CA TYR A 81 2.37 -4.03 1.72
C TYR A 81 2.18 -4.60 0.30
N GLY A 82 3.16 -5.34 -0.19
CA GLY A 82 2.96 -6.29 -1.27
C GLY A 82 2.59 -7.66 -0.71
N LEU A 83 2.20 -8.60 -1.57
CA LEU A 83 2.04 -10.01 -1.19
C LEU A 83 3.22 -10.89 -1.65
N SER A 84 4.25 -10.25 -2.18
CA SER A 84 5.50 -10.88 -2.56
C SER A 84 6.68 -9.93 -2.33
N VAL A 85 7.88 -10.51 -2.20
CA VAL A 85 9.13 -9.74 -2.16
C VAL A 85 9.30 -8.95 -3.44
N ARG A 86 9.01 -9.54 -4.60
CA ARG A 86 9.12 -8.89 -5.90
C ARG A 86 8.26 -7.63 -6.00
N THR A 87 6.99 -7.71 -5.61
CA THR A 87 6.09 -6.54 -5.60
C THR A 87 6.59 -5.46 -4.65
N SER A 88 7.09 -5.84 -3.48
CA SER A 88 7.64 -4.88 -2.50
C SER A 88 8.89 -4.19 -3.03
N VAL A 89 9.79 -4.93 -3.70
CA VAL A 89 10.98 -4.37 -4.36
C VAL A 89 10.59 -3.43 -5.50
N ALA A 90 9.68 -3.88 -6.37
CA ALA A 90 9.21 -3.09 -7.51
C ALA A 90 8.62 -1.75 -7.06
N GLU A 91 7.78 -1.75 -6.03
CA GLU A 91 7.14 -0.52 -5.53
C GLU A 91 8.13 0.40 -4.79
N VAL A 92 9.02 -0.14 -3.95
CA VAL A 92 9.92 0.70 -3.14
C VAL A 92 11.03 1.33 -3.98
N PHE A 93 11.56 0.62 -4.98
CA PHE A 93 12.67 1.08 -5.80
C PHE A 93 12.24 1.56 -7.20
N GLN A 94 10.95 1.84 -7.40
CA GLN A 94 10.39 2.20 -8.71
C GLN A 94 11.02 3.41 -9.38
N GLU A 95 11.49 4.40 -8.59
CA GLU A 95 12.01 5.65 -9.12
C GLU A 95 13.45 5.50 -9.64
N SER A 96 14.27 4.65 -8.99
CA SER A 96 15.68 4.48 -9.33
C SER A 96 15.96 3.22 -10.16
N SER A 97 15.09 2.21 -10.08
CA SER A 97 15.38 0.83 -10.53
C SER A 97 16.70 0.28 -9.94
N ILE A 98 17.14 0.81 -8.80
CA ILE A 98 18.35 0.43 -8.08
C ILE A 98 17.97 0.03 -6.67
N VAL A 99 18.24 -1.23 -6.32
CA VAL A 99 18.05 -1.77 -4.97
C VAL A 99 19.31 -1.47 -4.16
N ASP A 100 19.32 -0.30 -3.51
CA ASP A 100 20.32 0.07 -2.50
C ASP A 100 19.93 -0.54 -1.15
N ARG A 101 20.78 -1.46 -0.66
CA ARG A 101 20.53 -2.25 0.55
C ARG A 101 21.10 -1.63 1.83
N HIS A 102 21.83 -0.52 1.72
CA HIS A 102 22.56 0.08 2.83
C HIS A 102 22.03 1.48 3.17
N THR A 103 21.76 2.30 2.17
CA THR A 103 21.29 3.68 2.38
C THR A 103 19.94 3.69 3.09
N LYS A 104 19.85 4.45 4.19
CA LYS A 104 18.67 4.50 5.09
C LYS A 104 18.33 3.17 5.78
N LYS A 105 19.24 2.19 5.77
CA LYS A 105 19.10 0.90 6.49
C LYS A 105 17.74 0.24 6.21
N PRO A 106 17.47 -0.17 4.95
CA PRO A 106 16.22 -0.81 4.59
C PRO A 106 16.12 -2.21 5.20
N TYR A 107 14.92 -2.60 5.59
CA TYR A 107 14.59 -3.92 6.14
C TYR A 107 13.48 -4.54 5.32
N LEU A 108 13.56 -5.85 5.13
CA LEU A 108 12.48 -6.69 4.65
C LEU A 108 11.73 -7.25 5.86
N VAL A 109 10.41 -7.11 5.84
CA VAL A 109 9.51 -7.81 6.77
C VAL A 109 8.54 -8.72 6.01
N ILE A 110 8.27 -9.88 6.59
CA ILE A 110 7.15 -10.76 6.25
C ILE A 110 6.37 -11.02 7.52
N ALA A 111 5.05 -10.79 7.46
CA ALA A 111 4.14 -11.07 8.56
C ALA A 111 2.84 -11.67 8.03
N HIS A 112 2.14 -12.40 8.90
CA HIS A 112 0.77 -12.85 8.67
C HIS A 112 -0.19 -12.04 9.55
N PRO A 113 -1.35 -11.60 9.03
CA PRO A 113 -2.31 -10.91 9.86
C PRO A 113 -2.94 -11.88 10.88
N THR A 114 -3.29 -11.39 12.06
CA THR A 114 -3.85 -12.19 13.17
C THR A 114 -5.33 -12.53 12.97
N ARG A 115 -6.02 -11.78 12.10
CA ARG A 115 -7.39 -12.00 11.67
C ARG A 115 -7.52 -11.78 10.16
N THR A 116 -8.62 -12.24 9.58
CA THR A 116 -8.94 -11.91 8.19
C THR A 116 -9.11 -10.40 8.04
N LEU A 117 -8.39 -9.81 7.08
CA LEU A 117 -8.57 -8.41 6.69
C LEU A 117 -9.68 -8.29 5.64
N ARG A 118 -10.44 -7.21 5.69
CA ARG A 118 -11.49 -6.83 4.73
C ARG A 118 -11.00 -5.66 3.90
N LEU A 119 -10.66 -5.90 2.64
CA LEU A 119 -10.10 -4.88 1.75
C LEU A 119 -11.01 -4.64 0.56
N LEU A 120 -11.28 -3.39 0.20
CA LEU A 120 -12.01 -3.07 -1.03
C LEU A 120 -11.18 -3.42 -2.26
N ASP A 121 -11.75 -4.20 -3.19
CA ASP A 121 -11.09 -4.59 -4.43
C ASP A 121 -11.14 -3.48 -5.49
N LEU A 122 -10.02 -2.79 -5.66
CA LEU A 122 -9.84 -1.80 -6.73
C LEU A 122 -9.39 -2.44 -8.06
N SER A 123 -9.16 -3.75 -8.10
CA SER A 123 -8.82 -4.49 -9.31
C SER A 123 -10.04 -5.11 -10.00
N GLY A 124 -11.14 -5.26 -9.26
CA GLY A 124 -12.42 -5.78 -9.71
C GLY A 124 -13.29 -4.74 -10.43
N LEU A 125 -14.60 -4.99 -10.44
CA LEU A 125 -15.59 -4.15 -11.14
C LEU A 125 -16.13 -2.98 -10.31
N TRP A 126 -15.92 -3.00 -8.98
CA TRP A 126 -16.39 -1.93 -8.10
C TRP A 126 -15.99 -0.52 -8.57
N PRO A 127 -14.72 -0.24 -8.94
CA PRO A 127 -14.33 1.08 -9.42
C PRO A 127 -15.19 1.54 -10.61
N THR A 128 -15.47 0.65 -11.57
CA THR A 128 -16.28 0.96 -12.75
C THR A 128 -17.73 1.28 -12.37
N ARG A 129 -18.34 0.51 -11.46
CA ARG A 129 -19.69 0.79 -10.97
C ARG A 129 -19.76 2.11 -10.20
N ALA A 130 -18.72 2.44 -9.44
CA ALA A 130 -18.58 3.69 -8.72
C ALA A 130 -18.19 4.88 -9.62
N GLY A 131 -17.95 4.68 -10.91
CA GLY A 131 -17.63 5.76 -11.87
C GLY A 131 -16.13 6.07 -12.04
N ALA A 132 -15.24 5.26 -11.48
CA ALA A 132 -13.81 5.24 -11.80
C ALA A 132 -13.50 4.29 -12.98
N SER A 133 -12.25 4.29 -13.44
CA SER A 133 -11.71 3.19 -14.26
C SER A 133 -10.54 2.53 -13.54
N GLN A 134 -9.95 1.52 -14.17
CA GLN A 134 -8.74 0.84 -13.69
C GLN A 134 -7.52 1.77 -13.54
N GLU A 135 -7.58 2.99 -14.09
CA GLU A 135 -6.59 4.04 -13.78
C GLU A 135 -6.54 4.40 -12.30
N ILE A 136 -7.51 4.00 -11.47
CA ILE A 136 -7.42 4.17 -10.01
C ILE A 136 -6.16 3.52 -9.41
N SER A 137 -5.60 2.49 -10.06
CA SER A 137 -4.37 1.82 -9.63
C SER A 137 -3.07 2.49 -10.12
N SER A 138 -3.12 3.32 -11.16
CA SER A 138 -1.91 3.86 -11.83
C SER A 138 -1.93 5.37 -12.08
N GLY A 139 -3.08 6.01 -11.95
CA GLY A 139 -3.34 7.41 -12.28
C GLY A 139 -2.73 8.41 -11.29
N PRO A 140 -3.06 9.70 -11.46
CA PRO A 140 -2.47 10.77 -10.65
C PRO A 140 -2.75 10.60 -9.16
N LYS A 141 -1.69 10.59 -8.34
CA LYS A 141 -1.77 10.36 -6.89
C LYS A 141 -2.74 11.31 -6.18
N LYS A 142 -2.81 12.58 -6.61
CA LYS A 142 -3.78 13.55 -6.06
C LYS A 142 -5.24 13.08 -6.18
N ILE A 143 -5.59 12.42 -7.30
CA ILE A 143 -6.93 11.91 -7.55
C ILE A 143 -7.16 10.61 -6.78
N THR A 144 -6.20 9.68 -6.79
CA THR A 144 -6.32 8.41 -6.04
C THR A 144 -6.37 8.63 -4.53
N GLN A 145 -5.69 9.66 -4.01
CA GLN A 145 -5.82 10.11 -2.61
C GLN A 145 -7.22 10.69 -2.32
N ALA A 146 -7.84 11.39 -3.27
CA ALA A 146 -9.22 11.85 -3.10
C ALA A 146 -10.18 10.66 -3.03
N TRP A 147 -9.98 9.65 -3.87
CA TRP A 147 -10.70 8.38 -3.80
C TRP A 147 -10.46 7.66 -2.46
N ALA A 148 -9.22 7.56 -2.00
CA ALA A 148 -8.89 6.93 -0.72
C ALA A 148 -9.66 7.57 0.45
N ARG A 149 -9.68 8.91 0.53
CA ARG A 149 -10.47 9.64 1.52
C ARG A 149 -11.96 9.35 1.41
N ALA A 150 -12.54 9.47 0.21
CA ALA A 150 -13.96 9.24 0.01
C ALA A 150 -14.37 7.79 0.33
N ILE A 151 -13.54 6.81 0.02
CA ILE A 151 -13.76 5.40 0.37
C ILE A 151 -13.68 5.23 1.89
N ARG A 152 -12.64 5.77 2.52
CA ARG A 152 -12.40 5.72 3.97
C ARG A 152 -13.55 6.34 4.77
N ASP A 153 -14.07 7.49 4.33
CA ASP A 153 -15.17 8.20 4.99
C ASP A 153 -16.50 7.43 4.90
N VAL A 154 -16.67 6.59 3.89
CA VAL A 154 -17.92 5.85 3.63
C VAL A 154 -17.89 4.44 4.22
N PHE A 155 -16.75 3.77 4.13
CA PHE A 155 -16.55 2.39 4.56
C PHE A 155 -15.46 2.34 5.65
N ASP A 156 -15.80 2.90 6.82
CA ASP A 156 -14.88 3.05 7.96
C ASP A 156 -14.54 1.71 8.65
N ASP A 157 -15.31 0.66 8.37
CA ASP A 157 -15.09 -0.71 8.87
C ASP A 157 -14.07 -1.52 8.04
N LEU A 158 -13.67 -1.03 6.86
CA LEU A 158 -12.70 -1.72 6.02
C LEU A 158 -11.27 -1.51 6.52
N ASP A 159 -10.48 -2.58 6.45
CA ASP A 159 -9.05 -2.56 6.79
C ASP A 159 -8.21 -1.82 5.75
N GLY A 160 -8.77 -1.52 4.58
CA GLY A 160 -8.11 -0.76 3.53
C GLY A 160 -8.47 -1.22 2.11
N LEU A 161 -7.48 -1.21 1.21
CA LEU A 161 -7.65 -1.41 -0.22
C LEU A 161 -6.76 -2.54 -0.74
N TRP A 162 -7.30 -3.32 -1.66
CA TRP A 162 -6.58 -4.24 -2.52
C TRP A 162 -6.45 -3.62 -3.91
N TYR A 163 -5.24 -3.55 -4.47
CA TYR A 163 -5.00 -2.93 -5.77
C TYR A 163 -3.88 -3.62 -6.56
N ARG A 164 -3.79 -3.25 -7.84
CA ARG A 164 -2.75 -3.77 -8.75
C ARG A 164 -1.54 -2.85 -8.72
N SER A 165 -0.37 -3.42 -8.43
CA SER A 165 0.90 -2.71 -8.54
C SER A 165 1.11 -2.22 -9.98
N SER A 166 1.42 -0.93 -10.15
CA SER A 166 1.78 -0.37 -11.45
C SER A 166 3.20 -0.76 -11.88
N MET A 167 4.01 -1.27 -10.95
CA MET A 167 5.43 -1.57 -11.16
C MET A 167 5.72 -3.07 -11.31
N ASP A 168 4.79 -3.93 -10.91
CA ASP A 168 4.96 -5.38 -10.91
C ASP A 168 3.98 -6.12 -11.84
N GLY A 169 3.73 -5.58 -13.04
CA GLY A 169 2.81 -6.19 -14.02
C GLY A 169 1.36 -6.35 -13.52
N GLY A 170 0.96 -5.57 -12.52
CA GLY A 170 -0.33 -5.71 -11.86
C GLY A 170 -0.38 -6.77 -10.77
N GLY A 171 0.78 -7.21 -10.23
CA GLY A 171 0.85 -8.03 -9.03
C GLY A 171 0.10 -7.39 -7.84
N PRO A 172 -0.43 -8.18 -6.90
CA PRO A 172 -1.28 -7.68 -5.84
C PRO A 172 -0.49 -6.88 -4.79
N ALA A 173 -1.02 -5.71 -4.47
CA ALA A 173 -0.57 -4.85 -3.38
C ALA A 173 -1.76 -4.44 -2.52
N VAL A 174 -1.48 -4.13 -1.26
CA VAL A 174 -2.49 -3.73 -0.29
C VAL A 174 -2.08 -2.43 0.38
N CYS A 175 -3.07 -1.56 0.57
CA CYS A 175 -2.95 -0.34 1.36
C CYS A 175 -3.84 -0.53 2.59
N LEU A 176 -3.23 -0.68 3.76
CA LEU A 176 -3.95 -0.83 5.02
C LEU A 176 -4.18 0.53 5.67
N TRP A 177 -5.31 0.68 6.35
CA TRP A 177 -5.65 1.88 7.11
C TRP A 177 -5.91 1.57 8.59
N ASP A 178 -5.39 2.43 9.47
CA ASP A 178 -5.50 2.28 10.92
C ASP A 178 -6.25 3.46 11.56
N PRO A 179 -7.21 3.21 12.46
CA PRO A 179 -7.90 1.93 12.70
C PRO A 179 -8.67 1.45 11.44
N PRO A 180 -9.08 0.18 11.28
CA PRO A 180 -8.91 -0.91 12.24
C PRO A 180 -7.72 -1.85 11.95
N ALA A 181 -6.98 -1.65 10.85
CA ALA A 181 -6.00 -2.65 10.41
C ALA A 181 -4.78 -2.79 11.34
N GLY A 182 -4.48 -1.81 12.20
CA GLY A 182 -3.40 -1.92 13.18
C GLY A 182 -3.59 -3.09 14.14
N GLU A 183 -4.81 -3.41 14.52
CA GLU A 183 -5.14 -4.53 15.41
C GLU A 183 -4.98 -5.91 14.75
N ALA A 184 -4.87 -5.94 13.42
CA ALA A 184 -4.68 -7.16 12.66
C ALA A 184 -3.21 -7.52 12.43
N LEU A 185 -2.26 -6.64 12.77
CA LEU A 185 -0.85 -6.95 12.68
C LEU A 185 -0.39 -7.74 13.92
N PRO A 186 0.46 -8.76 13.78
CA PRO A 186 0.93 -9.54 14.91
C PRO A 186 1.91 -8.73 15.78
N THR A 187 2.15 -9.16 17.01
CA THR A 187 3.15 -8.53 17.89
C THR A 187 4.57 -8.72 17.35
N GLU A 188 4.84 -9.85 16.70
CA GLU A 188 6.13 -10.19 16.08
C GLU A 188 5.93 -10.64 14.63
N PRO A 189 6.83 -10.25 13.71
CA PRO A 189 6.76 -10.72 12.32
C PRO A 189 7.41 -12.11 12.17
N ASP A 190 7.04 -12.84 11.12
CA ASP A 190 7.67 -14.14 10.80
C ASP A 190 9.12 -13.98 10.34
N VAL A 191 9.39 -12.91 9.60
CA VAL A 191 10.72 -12.56 9.10
C VAL A 191 10.93 -11.07 9.27
N LEU A 192 12.07 -10.70 9.85
CA LEU A 192 12.55 -9.32 9.89
C LEU A 192 14.06 -9.32 9.68
N LEU A 193 14.50 -8.91 8.50
CA LEU A 193 15.91 -8.94 8.12
C LEU A 193 16.32 -7.59 7.53
N PRO A 194 17.55 -7.10 7.82
CA PRO A 194 18.10 -6.00 7.05
C PRO A 194 18.26 -6.44 5.59
N LEU A 195 18.07 -5.54 4.64
CA LEU A 195 18.05 -5.89 3.21
C LEU A 195 19.44 -6.32 2.70
N ASP A 196 20.52 -5.98 3.43
CA ASP A 196 21.90 -6.40 3.18
C ASP A 196 22.28 -7.74 3.85
N HIS A 197 21.31 -8.44 4.46
CA HIS A 197 21.55 -9.77 5.01
C HIS A 197 22.02 -10.75 3.92
N PRO A 198 23.14 -11.48 4.07
CA PRO A 198 23.71 -12.34 3.00
C PRO A 198 22.75 -13.41 2.46
N GLY A 199 21.85 -13.91 3.32
CA GLY A 199 20.80 -14.85 2.90
C GLY A 199 19.80 -14.27 1.87
N LEU A 200 19.80 -12.96 1.64
CA LEU A 200 18.96 -12.28 0.65
C LEU A 200 19.68 -12.01 -0.68
N ASP A 201 20.98 -12.28 -0.80
CA ASP A 201 21.76 -12.00 -2.02
C ASP A 201 21.16 -12.69 -3.25
N ILE A 202 20.99 -14.01 -3.20
CA ILE A 202 20.46 -14.80 -4.33
C ILE A 202 18.97 -14.46 -4.58
N PRO A 203 18.07 -14.44 -3.56
CA PRO A 203 16.68 -14.07 -3.77
C PRO A 203 16.50 -12.67 -4.38
N LEU A 204 17.20 -11.66 -3.86
CA LEU A 204 17.11 -10.29 -4.38
C LEU A 204 17.72 -10.18 -5.77
N GLY A 205 18.83 -10.86 -6.05
CA GLY A 205 19.41 -10.93 -7.40
C GLY A 205 18.40 -11.42 -8.43
N ARG A 206 17.69 -12.52 -8.14
CA ARG A 206 16.63 -13.06 -9.02
C ARG A 206 15.46 -12.10 -9.20
N VAL A 207 15.03 -11.42 -8.14
CA VAL A 207 13.98 -10.40 -8.22
C VAL A 207 14.41 -9.23 -9.09
N CYS A 208 15.64 -8.75 -8.92
CA CYS A 208 16.22 -7.68 -9.72
C CYS A 208 16.29 -8.08 -11.20
N GLU A 209 16.73 -9.30 -11.53
CA GLU A 209 16.73 -9.81 -12.90
C GLU A 209 15.32 -9.82 -13.51
N GLN A 210 14.30 -10.27 -12.77
CA GLN A 210 12.92 -10.30 -13.23
C GLN A 210 12.33 -8.91 -13.50
N LEU A 211 12.72 -7.92 -12.70
CA LEU A 211 12.25 -6.53 -12.82
C LEU A 211 13.14 -5.66 -13.73
N ASN A 212 14.26 -6.20 -14.19
CA ASN A 212 15.34 -5.44 -14.84
C ASN A 212 15.86 -4.27 -13.97
N TYR A 213 16.04 -4.54 -12.68
CA TYR A 213 16.62 -3.62 -11.70
C TYR A 213 18.09 -3.96 -11.42
N VAL A 214 18.84 -2.99 -10.93
CA VAL A 214 20.24 -3.19 -10.50
C VAL A 214 20.26 -3.47 -9.00
N LEU A 215 20.84 -4.59 -8.60
CA LEU A 215 21.18 -4.81 -7.18
C LEU A 215 22.48 -4.10 -6.88
N LEU A 216 22.45 -3.09 -6.01
CA LEU A 216 23.67 -2.43 -5.57
C LEU A 216 24.41 -3.37 -4.62
N SER A 217 25.63 -3.75 -5.02
CA SER A 217 26.53 -4.60 -4.27
C SER A 217 26.89 -3.97 -2.94
#